data_AF-A0A0B6XBV8-F1
#
_entry.id   AF-A0A0B6XBV8-F1
#
_cell.length_a   1.000
_cell.length_b   1.000
_cell.length_c   1.000
_cell.angle_alpha   90.00
_cell.angle_beta   90.00
_cell.angle_gamma   90.00
#
_symmetry.space_group_name_H-M   'P 1'
#
loop_
_entity.id
_entity.type
_entity.pdbx_description
1 polymer ?
#
loop_
_entity_poly.entity_id
_entity_poly.type
_entity_poly.pdbx_seq_one_letter_code
_entity_poly.pdbx_strand_id
1 'polypeptide(L)'
;MLNDIIDKINQAIGYPIKKQSGLLPEFDLIVKQIRDDLLFIKRNNPDLYHEFSHNQEQLLSKLDNKIILDEKNHETIIASFMCGKKTLTENEISTLSENRKFYTEHYRSLYFDERELLEQSPKHICHIGCGPMPASILMWMKYTNAKVTAIDYDKDAIESAREVFENWRHHKGVTVERATFITEAGENFNYAGIDLILLSSSIVNKENVYAAILNSAIDIVNVIERIPHFLYHSQFRGSTSFEHYLLATKERNDMNLRLYRFPALNGEQHGK
;
A
#
# COMPACT_ATOMS: atom_id res chain seq x y z
N MET A 1 -4.62 -25.23 -17.20
CA MET A 1 -4.04 -23.92 -16.83
C MET A 1 -5.10 -22.99 -16.23
N LEU A 2 -6.06 -22.44 -16.99
CA LEU A 2 -7.04 -21.50 -16.41
C LEU A 2 -7.95 -22.13 -15.33
N ASN A 3 -8.41 -23.37 -15.53
CA ASN A 3 -9.16 -24.10 -14.50
C ASN A 3 -8.33 -24.33 -13.24
N ASP A 4 -7.05 -24.68 -13.38
CA ASP A 4 -6.15 -24.86 -12.24
C ASP A 4 -5.97 -23.55 -11.44
N ILE A 5 -5.93 -22.41 -12.13
CA ILE A 5 -5.90 -21.09 -11.49
C ILE A 5 -7.21 -20.82 -10.73
N ILE A 6 -8.36 -21.12 -11.33
CA ILE A 6 -9.66 -20.98 -10.66
C ILE A 6 -9.72 -21.84 -9.39
N ASP A 7 -9.23 -23.08 -9.45
CA ASP A 7 -9.19 -23.98 -8.29
C ASP A 7 -8.29 -23.42 -7.17
N LYS A 8 -7.11 -22.89 -7.52
CA LYS A 8 -6.22 -22.21 -6.57
C LYS A 8 -6.87 -20.96 -5.96
N ILE A 9 -7.58 -20.16 -6.75
CA ILE A 9 -8.29 -18.98 -6.26
C ILE A 9 -9.38 -19.40 -5.26
N ASN A 10 -10.17 -20.44 -5.58
CA ASN A 10 -11.18 -20.97 -4.66
C ASN A 10 -10.55 -21.53 -3.38
N GLN A 11 -9.40 -22.21 -3.49
CA GLN A 11 -8.62 -22.66 -2.34
C GLN A 11 -8.19 -21.49 -1.46
N ALA A 12 -7.67 -20.40 -2.04
CA ALA A 12 -7.27 -19.20 -1.31
C ALA A 12 -8.45 -18.53 -0.60
N ILE A 13 -9.59 -18.37 -1.29
CA ILE A 13 -10.80 -17.80 -0.71
C ILE A 13 -11.29 -18.64 0.48
N GLY A 14 -11.27 -19.97 0.34
CA GLY A 14 -11.66 -20.93 1.38
C GLY A 14 -10.64 -21.08 2.50
N TYR A 15 -9.42 -20.53 2.37
CA TYR A 15 -8.37 -20.69 3.37
C TYR A 15 -8.76 -20.02 4.71
N PRO A 16 -8.66 -20.71 5.85
CA PRO A 16 -9.07 -20.15 7.13
C PRO A 16 -8.05 -19.13 7.63
N ILE A 17 -8.44 -17.86 7.72
CA ILE A 17 -7.66 -16.83 8.42
C ILE A 17 -7.91 -17.00 9.91
N LYS A 18 -6.98 -17.61 10.64
CA LYS A 18 -7.00 -17.71 12.10
C LYS A 18 -6.41 -16.42 12.69
N LYS A 19 -6.86 -16.01 13.88
CA LYS A 19 -6.30 -14.85 14.62
C LYS A 19 -4.78 -14.94 14.89
N GLN A 20 -4.19 -16.12 14.79
CA GLN A 20 -2.74 -16.35 14.91
C GLN A 20 -2.06 -16.75 13.58
N SER A 21 -2.83 -16.97 12.50
CA SER A 21 -2.27 -17.42 11.21
C SER A 21 -1.68 -16.32 10.37
N GLY A 22 -1.83 -15.04 10.73
CA GLY A 22 -1.24 -13.94 9.95
C GLY A 22 0.26 -14.17 9.73
N LEU A 23 0.96 -14.83 10.65
CA LEU A 23 2.39 -15.09 10.55
C LEU A 23 2.77 -16.36 9.77
N LEU A 24 1.79 -17.15 9.34
CA LEU A 24 2.05 -18.43 8.68
C LEU A 24 2.11 -18.23 7.15
N PRO A 25 3.12 -18.80 6.48
CA PRO A 25 3.41 -18.50 5.08
C PRO A 25 2.47 -19.17 4.08
N GLU A 26 1.56 -20.07 4.50
CA GLU A 26 0.85 -20.90 3.53
C GLU A 26 -0.16 -20.11 2.70
N PHE A 27 -0.87 -19.14 3.28
CA PHE A 27 -1.76 -18.28 2.50
C PHE A 27 -0.96 -17.43 1.50
N ASP A 28 0.13 -16.81 1.95
CA ASP A 28 1.05 -16.05 1.11
C ASP A 28 1.62 -16.89 -0.05
N LEU A 29 1.92 -18.16 0.19
CA LEU A 29 2.41 -19.07 -0.85
C LEU A 29 1.34 -19.34 -1.91
N ILE A 30 0.08 -19.55 -1.52
CA ILE A 30 -1.02 -19.74 -2.47
C ILE A 30 -1.22 -18.46 -3.30
N VAL A 31 -1.24 -17.29 -2.65
CA VAL A 31 -1.39 -15.99 -3.33
C VAL A 31 -0.23 -15.73 -4.29
N LYS A 32 1.02 -16.03 -3.90
CA LYS A 32 2.19 -15.91 -4.77
C LYS A 32 2.10 -16.80 -6.00
N GLN A 33 1.62 -18.04 -5.85
CA GLN A 33 1.43 -18.94 -7.00
C GLN A 33 0.36 -18.42 -7.96
N ILE A 34 -0.78 -17.95 -7.44
CA ILE A 34 -1.83 -17.34 -8.28
C ILE A 34 -1.28 -16.11 -9.03
N ARG A 35 -0.53 -15.25 -8.33
CA ARG A 35 0.14 -14.09 -8.91
C ARG A 35 1.06 -14.51 -10.05
N ASP A 36 1.95 -15.46 -9.81
CA ASP A 36 2.96 -15.86 -10.78
C ASP A 36 2.32 -16.49 -12.02
N ASP A 37 1.28 -17.32 -11.84
CA ASP A 37 0.49 -17.90 -12.93
C ASP A 37 -0.22 -16.82 -13.77
N LEU A 38 -0.87 -15.85 -13.12
CA LEU A 38 -1.58 -14.77 -13.80
C LEU A 38 -0.63 -13.79 -14.49
N LEU A 39 0.52 -13.47 -13.88
CA LEU A 39 1.57 -12.67 -14.51
C LEU A 39 2.17 -13.40 -15.72
N PHE A 40 2.36 -14.71 -15.64
CA PHE A 40 2.81 -15.53 -16.76
C PHE A 40 1.82 -15.44 -17.93
N ILE A 41 0.52 -15.59 -17.69
CA ILE A 41 -0.50 -15.45 -18.74
C ILE A 41 -0.47 -14.03 -19.30
N LYS A 42 -0.48 -13.00 -18.45
CA LYS A 42 -0.45 -11.60 -18.88
C LYS A 42 0.72 -11.28 -19.81
N ARG A 43 1.91 -11.83 -19.53
CA ARG A 43 3.12 -11.61 -20.34
C ARG A 43 3.08 -12.35 -21.69
N ASN A 44 2.51 -13.54 -21.73
CA ASN A 44 2.52 -14.39 -22.93
C ASN A 44 1.27 -14.24 -23.81
N ASN A 45 0.14 -13.87 -23.22
CA ASN A 45 -1.14 -13.69 -23.90
C ASN A 45 -2.01 -12.65 -23.14
N PRO A 46 -1.79 -11.34 -23.38
CA PRO A 46 -2.53 -10.27 -22.71
C PRO A 46 -4.05 -10.36 -22.91
N ASP A 47 -4.50 -10.69 -24.12
CA ASP A 47 -5.92 -10.80 -24.45
C ASP A 47 -6.61 -11.89 -23.61
N LEU A 48 -5.96 -13.06 -23.49
CA LEU A 48 -6.46 -14.13 -22.62
C LEU A 48 -6.51 -13.71 -21.14
N TYR A 49 -5.52 -12.94 -20.67
CA TYR A 49 -5.54 -12.41 -19.30
C TYR A 49 -6.70 -11.42 -19.10
N HIS A 50 -6.96 -10.55 -20.08
CA HIS A 50 -8.07 -9.59 -20.04
C HIS A 50 -9.43 -10.30 -20.05
N GLU A 51 -9.60 -11.28 -20.95
CA GLU A 51 -10.80 -12.12 -21.01
C GLU A 51 -11.01 -12.88 -19.70
N PHE A 52 -9.97 -13.52 -19.16
CA PHE A 52 -10.05 -14.22 -17.89
C PHE A 52 -10.43 -13.28 -16.74
N SER A 53 -9.77 -12.11 -16.65
CA SER A 53 -10.04 -11.13 -15.61
C SER A 53 -11.48 -10.62 -15.64
N HIS A 54 -12.01 -10.40 -16.84
CA HIS A 54 -13.39 -9.98 -17.05
C HIS A 54 -14.38 -11.08 -16.65
N ASN A 55 -14.17 -12.30 -17.17
CA ASN A 55 -15.06 -13.43 -16.91
C ASN A 55 -15.05 -13.88 -15.44
N GLN A 56 -13.94 -13.64 -14.72
CA GLN A 56 -13.76 -14.03 -13.32
C GLN A 56 -13.78 -12.84 -12.34
N GLU A 57 -14.32 -11.68 -12.74
CA GLU A 57 -14.27 -10.45 -11.94
C GLU A 57 -14.78 -10.64 -10.50
N GLN A 58 -15.92 -11.32 -10.32
CA GLN A 58 -16.49 -11.58 -9.00
C GLN A 58 -15.59 -12.50 -8.14
N LEU A 59 -14.96 -13.50 -8.77
CA LEU A 59 -14.07 -14.43 -8.08
C LEU A 59 -12.79 -13.72 -7.65
N LEU A 60 -12.21 -12.91 -8.54
CA LEU A 60 -11.05 -12.08 -8.27
C LEU A 60 -11.32 -11.03 -7.19
N SER A 61 -12.50 -10.40 -7.20
CA SER A 61 -12.92 -9.47 -6.13
C SER A 61 -12.95 -10.14 -4.75
N LYS A 62 -13.47 -11.38 -4.67
CA LYS A 62 -13.47 -12.16 -3.41
C LYS A 62 -12.05 -12.49 -2.96
N LEU A 63 -11.15 -12.84 -3.89
CA LEU A 63 -9.75 -13.07 -3.59
C LEU A 63 -9.07 -11.80 -3.07
N ASP A 64 -9.25 -10.66 -3.74
CA ASP A 64 -8.65 -9.39 -3.33
C ASP A 64 -9.10 -8.99 -1.92
N ASN A 65 -10.39 -9.10 -1.62
CA ASN A 65 -10.91 -8.83 -0.27
C ASN A 65 -10.29 -9.76 0.78
N LYS A 66 -10.04 -11.03 0.41
CA LYS A 66 -9.39 -12.01 1.27
C LYS A 66 -7.93 -11.62 1.55
N ILE A 67 -7.20 -11.22 0.51
CA ILE A 67 -5.81 -10.79 0.61
C ILE A 67 -5.70 -9.55 1.50
N ILE A 68 -6.51 -8.52 1.25
CA ILE A 68 -6.50 -7.27 2.04
C ILE A 68 -6.81 -7.56 3.51
N LEU A 69 -7.78 -8.45 3.79
CA LEU A 69 -8.09 -8.84 5.16
C LEU A 69 -6.93 -9.55 5.84
N ASP A 70 -6.23 -10.44 5.13
CA ASP A 70 -5.06 -11.15 5.66
C ASP A 70 -3.89 -10.20 5.91
N GLU A 71 -3.56 -9.32 4.95
CA GLU A 71 -2.54 -8.27 5.09
C GLU A 71 -2.81 -7.37 6.29
N LYS A 72 -4.05 -6.87 6.44
CA LYS A 72 -4.43 -6.04 7.59
C LYS A 72 -4.27 -6.78 8.91
N ASN A 73 -4.66 -8.05 8.98
CA ASN A 73 -4.49 -8.87 10.18
C ASN A 73 -3.00 -9.07 10.49
N HIS A 74 -2.18 -9.34 9.47
CA HIS A 74 -0.74 -9.47 9.58
C HIS A 74 -0.10 -8.20 10.15
N GLU A 75 -0.37 -7.06 9.53
CA GLU A 75 0.14 -5.76 9.94
C GLU A 75 -0.29 -5.40 11.38
N THR A 76 -1.55 -5.68 11.75
CA THR A 76 -2.05 -5.45 13.11
C THR A 76 -1.32 -6.29 14.15
N ILE A 77 -1.00 -7.54 13.82
CA ILE A 77 -0.21 -8.43 14.70
C ILE A 77 1.21 -7.87 14.89
N ILE A 78 1.87 -7.45 13.81
CA ILE A 78 3.21 -6.85 13.90
C ILE A 78 3.16 -5.54 14.69
N ALA A 79 2.18 -4.67 14.42
CA ALA A 79 1.99 -3.40 15.13
C ALA A 79 1.83 -3.65 16.64
N SER A 80 0.98 -4.60 17.03
CA SER A 80 0.80 -4.99 18.43
C SER A 80 2.09 -5.47 19.09
N PHE A 81 2.91 -6.22 18.34
CA PHE A 81 4.22 -6.67 18.81
C PHE A 81 5.22 -5.51 18.96
N MET A 82 5.27 -4.59 18.00
CA MET A 82 6.11 -3.38 18.06
C MET A 82 5.77 -2.49 19.25
N CYS A 83 4.51 -2.48 19.67
CA CYS A 83 4.03 -1.74 20.84
C CYS A 83 4.16 -2.51 22.17
N GLY A 84 4.68 -3.75 22.17
CA GLY A 84 4.80 -4.57 23.39
C GLY A 84 3.47 -5.00 24.01
N LYS A 85 2.36 -4.94 23.25
CA LYS A 85 1.00 -5.25 23.75
C LYS A 85 0.63 -6.74 23.68
N LYS A 86 1.46 -7.55 23.02
CA LYS A 86 1.19 -8.98 22.83
C LYS A 86 2.24 -9.81 23.56
N THR A 87 1.80 -10.58 24.56
CA THR A 87 2.60 -11.65 25.16
C THR A 87 2.66 -12.80 24.18
N LEU A 88 3.87 -13.22 23.82
CA LEU A 88 4.12 -14.23 22.80
C LEU A 88 4.87 -15.41 23.42
N THR A 89 4.61 -16.60 22.90
CA THR A 89 5.45 -17.78 23.17
C THR A 89 6.81 -17.63 22.48
N GLU A 90 7.83 -18.36 22.94
CA GLU A 90 9.19 -18.31 22.37
C GLU A 90 9.22 -18.60 20.86
N ASN A 91 8.43 -19.57 20.40
CA ASN A 91 8.31 -19.89 18.97
C ASN A 91 7.68 -18.73 18.18
N GLU A 92 6.65 -18.07 18.71
CA GLU A 92 6.05 -16.91 18.06
C GLU A 92 7.02 -15.72 18.00
N ILE A 93 7.86 -15.54 19.03
CA ILE A 93 8.88 -14.49 19.06
C ILE A 93 9.91 -14.71 17.94
N SER A 94 10.36 -15.94 17.72
CA SER A 94 11.31 -16.26 16.65
C SER A 94 10.73 -15.93 15.27
N THR A 95 9.53 -16.46 14.96
CA THR A 95 8.84 -16.21 13.69
C THR A 95 8.56 -14.71 13.48
N LEU A 96 8.11 -14.01 14.52
CA LEU A 96 7.88 -12.55 14.44
C LEU A 96 9.16 -11.77 14.24
N SER A 97 10.28 -12.21 14.81
CA SER A 97 11.57 -11.54 14.63
C SER A 97 12.09 -11.68 13.20
N GLU A 98 11.92 -12.85 12.60
CA GLU A 98 12.24 -13.09 11.19
C GLU A 98 11.33 -12.30 10.25
N ASN A 99 10.01 -12.35 10.48
CA ASN A 99 9.04 -11.56 9.73
C ASN A 99 9.34 -10.06 9.85
N ARG A 100 9.60 -9.55 11.06
CA ARG A 100 9.98 -8.16 11.27
C ARG A 100 11.21 -7.76 10.45
N LYS A 101 12.24 -8.61 10.39
CA LYS A 101 13.44 -8.35 9.57
C LYS A 101 13.08 -8.32 8.09
N PHE A 102 12.30 -9.28 7.62
CA PHE A 102 11.81 -9.32 6.24
C PHE A 102 11.04 -8.05 5.88
N TYR A 103 10.05 -7.64 6.68
CA TYR A 103 9.27 -6.42 6.43
C TYR A 103 10.11 -5.15 6.50
N THR A 104 11.00 -5.06 7.48
CA THR A 104 11.91 -3.92 7.61
C THR A 104 12.76 -3.78 6.35
N GLU A 105 13.29 -4.89 5.83
CA GLU A 105 14.10 -4.90 4.61
C GLU A 105 13.26 -4.62 3.36
N HIS A 106 12.05 -5.20 3.29
CA HIS A 106 11.10 -4.96 2.22
C HIS A 106 10.76 -3.47 2.08
N TYR A 107 10.31 -2.82 3.16
CA TYR A 107 9.98 -1.40 3.14
C TYR A 107 11.21 -0.50 3.00
N ARG A 108 12.39 -0.96 3.45
CA ARG A 108 13.65 -0.25 3.19
C ARG A 108 13.96 -0.25 1.70
N SER A 109 13.88 -1.40 1.03
CA SER A 109 14.05 -1.50 -0.43
C SER A 109 12.99 -0.67 -1.16
N LEU A 110 11.73 -0.73 -0.73
CA LEU A 110 10.66 0.08 -1.32
C LEU A 110 10.95 1.57 -1.22
N TYR A 111 11.38 2.05 -0.04
CA TYR A 111 11.80 3.45 0.13
C TYR A 111 12.87 3.88 -0.87
N PHE A 112 13.91 3.06 -1.09
CA PHE A 112 14.97 3.41 -2.04
C PHE A 112 14.46 3.45 -3.47
N ASP A 113 13.60 2.50 -3.85
CA ASP A 113 12.99 2.48 -5.18
C ASP A 113 12.06 3.68 -5.42
N GLU A 114 11.27 4.07 -4.43
CA GLU A 114 10.44 5.27 -4.49
C GLU A 114 11.30 6.55 -4.53
N ARG A 115 12.38 6.60 -3.74
CA ARG A 115 13.28 7.76 -3.70
C ARG A 115 14.02 7.95 -5.02
N GLU A 116 14.40 6.88 -5.71
CA GLU A 116 15.07 6.92 -7.01
C GLU A 116 14.20 7.54 -8.12
N LEU A 117 12.88 7.47 -8.00
CA LEU A 117 11.97 8.13 -8.94
C LEU A 117 12.01 9.66 -8.81
N LEU A 118 12.43 10.20 -7.67
CA LEU A 118 12.34 11.63 -7.37
C LEU A 118 13.65 12.36 -7.65
N GLU A 119 13.56 13.49 -8.35
CA GLU A 119 14.69 14.40 -8.58
C GLU A 119 15.14 15.09 -7.29
N GLN A 120 14.19 15.40 -6.39
CA GLN A 120 14.42 16.17 -5.17
C GLN A 120 13.88 15.43 -3.95
N SER A 121 14.49 15.70 -2.78
CA SER A 121 13.98 15.17 -1.52
C SER A 121 12.74 15.97 -1.10
N PRO A 122 11.61 15.31 -0.79
CA PRO A 122 10.38 15.99 -0.36
C PRO A 122 10.57 16.63 1.02
N LYS A 123 9.84 17.71 1.30
CA LYS A 123 9.79 18.36 2.63
C LYS A 123 8.52 17.99 3.38
N HIS A 124 7.41 17.76 2.68
CA HIS A 124 6.15 17.25 3.25
C HIS A 124 5.61 16.09 2.42
N ILE A 125 5.44 14.95 3.07
CA ILE A 125 4.93 13.72 2.48
C ILE A 125 3.53 13.44 3.03
N CYS A 126 2.56 13.12 2.17
CA CYS A 126 1.33 12.46 2.56
C CYS A 126 1.42 10.97 2.21
N HIS A 127 0.98 10.07 3.08
CA HIS A 127 0.81 8.65 2.77
C HIS A 127 -0.65 8.26 2.94
N ILE A 128 -1.29 7.88 1.84
CA ILE A 128 -2.71 7.51 1.77
C ILE A 128 -2.83 5.99 1.90
N GLY A 129 -3.60 5.53 2.88
CA GLY A 129 -3.70 4.12 3.24
C GLY A 129 -2.48 3.67 4.03
N CYS A 130 -2.19 4.36 5.15
CA CYS A 130 -1.00 4.06 5.92
C CYS A 130 -1.07 2.73 6.68
N GLY A 131 -2.26 2.17 6.84
CA GLY A 131 -2.49 0.91 7.54
C GLY A 131 -2.14 0.97 9.04
N PRO A 132 -2.42 -0.12 9.78
CA PRO A 132 -2.09 -0.22 11.21
C PRO A 132 -0.58 -0.31 11.48
N MET A 133 0.21 -0.79 10.51
CA MET A 133 1.67 -0.83 10.59
C MET A 133 2.28 0.16 9.58
N PRO A 134 2.56 1.41 9.98
CA PRO A 134 2.90 2.48 9.07
C PRO A 134 4.38 2.44 8.64
N ALA A 135 4.89 1.26 8.25
CA ALA A 135 6.32 1.02 8.02
C ALA A 135 6.92 1.89 6.91
N SER A 136 6.16 2.17 5.85
CA SER A 136 6.59 3.07 4.77
C SER A 136 6.95 4.46 5.29
N ILE A 137 6.06 5.07 6.09
CA ILE A 137 6.34 6.40 6.63
C ILE A 137 7.52 6.39 7.59
N LEU A 138 7.69 5.32 8.39
CA LEU A 138 8.83 5.22 9.31
C LEU A 138 10.15 5.16 8.54
N MET A 139 10.18 4.51 7.36
CA MET A 139 11.35 4.53 6.48
C MET A 139 11.61 5.92 5.91
N TRP A 140 10.57 6.59 5.39
CA TRP A 140 10.70 7.97 4.91
C TRP A 140 11.19 8.92 6.02
N MET A 141 10.70 8.78 7.25
CA MET A 141 11.16 9.57 8.40
C MET A 141 12.59 9.23 8.84
N LYS A 142 13.00 7.97 8.73
CA LYS A 142 14.35 7.51 9.06
C LYS A 142 15.40 8.12 8.14
N TYR A 143 15.09 8.24 6.85
CA TYR A 143 16.06 8.63 5.82
C TYR A 143 15.89 10.07 5.35
N THR A 144 14.88 10.79 5.81
CA THR A 144 14.62 12.18 5.41
C THR A 144 14.21 13.08 6.57
N ASN A 145 14.35 14.38 6.35
CA ASN A 145 13.83 15.40 7.27
C ASN A 145 12.36 15.81 7.00
N ALA A 146 11.64 15.08 6.14
CA ALA A 146 10.32 15.46 5.67
C ALA A 146 9.23 15.33 6.75
N LYS A 147 8.38 16.34 6.93
CA LYS A 147 7.13 16.18 7.67
C LYS A 147 6.26 15.12 6.99
N VAL A 148 5.53 14.34 7.78
CA VAL A 148 4.66 13.29 7.28
C VAL A 148 3.24 13.55 7.75
N THR A 149 2.28 13.46 6.82
CA THR A 149 0.87 13.26 7.11
C THR A 149 0.49 11.84 6.68
N ALA A 150 0.08 10.99 7.62
CA ALA A 150 -0.38 9.64 7.35
C ALA A 150 -1.90 9.61 7.49
N ILE A 151 -2.58 9.17 6.43
CA ILE A 151 -4.04 9.13 6.37
C ILE A 151 -4.53 7.72 6.05
N ASP A 152 -5.66 7.37 6.64
CA ASP A 152 -6.37 6.12 6.39
C ASP A 152 -7.84 6.34 6.75
N TYR A 153 -8.76 5.71 6.03
CA TYR A 153 -10.19 5.83 6.33
C TYR A 153 -10.57 5.00 7.57
N ASP A 154 -9.77 3.99 7.89
CA ASP A 154 -9.97 3.14 9.05
C ASP A 154 -9.38 3.78 10.31
N LYS A 155 -10.27 4.13 11.24
CA LYS A 155 -9.92 4.70 12.54
C LYS A 155 -9.01 3.79 13.35
N ASP A 156 -9.27 2.48 13.35
CA ASP A 156 -8.50 1.52 14.15
C ASP A 156 -7.07 1.38 13.60
N ALA A 157 -6.93 1.46 12.27
CA ALA A 157 -5.63 1.49 11.61
C ALA A 157 -4.82 2.74 12.01
N ILE A 158 -5.45 3.93 11.98
CA ILE A 158 -4.80 5.19 12.41
C ILE A 158 -4.39 5.15 13.88
N GLU A 159 -5.24 4.63 14.76
CA GLU A 159 -4.92 4.50 16.19
C GLU A 159 -3.72 3.58 16.40
N SER A 160 -3.71 2.41 15.75
CA SER A 160 -2.58 1.49 15.79
C SER A 160 -1.29 2.11 15.22
N ALA A 161 -1.38 2.79 14.08
CA ALA A 161 -0.26 3.44 13.43
C ALA A 161 0.39 4.52 14.31
N ARG A 162 -0.45 5.32 14.98
CA ARG A 162 0.01 6.34 15.92
C ARG A 162 0.80 5.70 17.07
N GLU A 163 0.30 4.62 17.65
CA GLU A 163 1.02 3.91 18.73
C GLU A 163 2.35 3.32 18.27
N VAL A 164 2.39 2.72 17.07
CA VAL A 164 3.63 2.20 16.49
C VAL A 164 4.65 3.33 16.30
N PHE A 165 4.21 4.48 15.79
CA PHE A 165 5.04 5.65 15.64
C PHE A 165 5.55 6.18 16.98
N GLU A 166 4.69 6.32 17.98
CA GLU A 166 5.07 6.77 19.32
C GLU A 166 6.17 5.88 19.91
N ASN A 167 6.00 4.56 19.85
CA ASN A 167 7.03 3.64 20.31
C ASN A 167 8.33 3.77 19.50
N TRP A 168 8.25 3.88 18.18
CA TRP A 168 9.42 3.98 17.31
C TRP A 168 10.18 5.29 17.50
N ARG A 169 9.48 6.43 17.54
CA ARG A 169 10.09 7.77 17.53
C ARG A 169 10.95 8.04 18.76
N HIS A 170 10.52 7.52 19.93
CA HIS A 170 11.25 7.66 21.19
C HIS A 170 12.64 7.03 21.12
N HIS A 171 12.75 5.86 20.49
CA HIS A 171 14.03 5.16 20.31
C HIS A 171 14.92 5.78 19.23
N LYS A 172 14.36 6.65 18.38
CA LYS A 172 15.06 7.27 17.24
C LYS A 172 15.33 8.76 17.42
N GLY A 173 14.87 9.36 18.52
CA GLY A 173 15.01 10.79 18.76
C GLY A 173 14.23 11.65 17.76
N VAL A 174 13.13 11.12 17.22
CA VAL A 174 12.27 11.85 16.28
C VAL A 174 11.18 12.58 17.06
N THR A 175 10.99 13.86 16.75
CA THR A 175 10.00 14.70 17.43
C THR A 175 8.58 14.38 16.97
N VAL A 176 7.58 14.63 17.81
CA VAL A 176 6.19 14.27 17.50
C VAL A 176 5.63 15.12 16.36
N GLU A 177 6.09 16.37 16.21
CA GLU A 177 5.64 17.32 15.18
C GLU A 177 6.06 16.91 13.76
N ARG A 178 6.91 15.89 13.63
CA ARG A 178 7.32 15.34 12.33
C ARG A 178 6.25 14.45 11.70
N ALA A 179 5.24 14.00 12.46
CA ALA A 179 4.16 13.16 11.94
C ALA A 179 2.78 13.64 12.39
N THR A 180 1.81 13.56 11.49
CA THR A 180 0.38 13.77 11.77
C THR A 180 -0.39 12.56 11.27
N PHE A 181 -1.32 12.04 12.07
CA PHE A 181 -2.12 10.85 11.76
C PHE A 181 -3.60 11.23 11.74
N ILE A 182 -4.26 11.06 10.59
CA ILE A 182 -5.62 11.56 10.33
C ILE A 182 -6.50 10.41 9.85
N THR A 183 -7.66 10.26 10.48
CA THR A 183 -8.70 9.33 10.01
C THR A 183 -9.54 10.03 8.95
N GLU A 184 -9.18 9.87 7.69
CA GLU A 184 -9.87 10.48 6.55
C GLU A 184 -9.59 9.67 5.28
N ALA A 185 -10.61 9.55 4.42
CA ALA A 185 -10.45 8.93 3.10
C ALA A 185 -9.68 9.88 2.17
N GLY A 186 -8.86 9.32 1.26
CA GLY A 186 -7.97 10.11 0.40
C GLY A 186 -8.70 11.08 -0.51
N GLU A 187 -9.90 10.73 -0.99
CA GLU A 187 -10.74 11.58 -1.82
C GLU A 187 -11.35 12.79 -1.07
N ASN A 188 -11.29 12.80 0.26
CA ASN A 188 -11.83 13.88 1.09
C ASN A 188 -10.74 14.78 1.69
N PHE A 189 -9.47 14.38 1.60
CA PHE A 189 -8.35 15.10 2.19
C PHE A 189 -7.93 16.33 1.37
N ASN A 190 -7.47 17.39 2.05
CA ASN A 190 -6.92 18.60 1.43
C ASN A 190 -5.39 18.50 1.29
N TYR A 191 -4.89 18.47 0.05
CA TYR A 191 -3.48 18.27 -0.28
C TYR A 191 -2.64 19.56 -0.35
N ALA A 192 -3.17 20.70 0.11
CA ALA A 192 -2.41 21.95 0.15
C ALA A 192 -1.12 21.82 0.98
N GLY A 193 0.02 22.24 0.38
CA GLY A 193 1.34 22.20 1.02
C GLY A 193 2.01 20.83 1.08
N ILE A 194 1.47 19.81 0.39
CA ILE A 194 2.10 18.49 0.23
C ILE A 194 2.98 18.48 -1.02
N ASP A 195 4.23 18.04 -0.89
CA ASP A 195 5.18 17.94 -2.02
C ASP A 195 5.19 16.54 -2.67
N LEU A 196 4.94 15.52 -1.85
CA LEU A 196 4.93 14.11 -2.26
C LEU A 196 3.74 13.39 -1.64
N ILE A 197 3.01 12.65 -2.46
CA ILE A 197 1.96 11.73 -2.01
C ILE A 197 2.39 10.30 -2.35
N LEU A 198 2.34 9.43 -1.37
CA LEU A 198 2.50 7.99 -1.53
C LEU A 198 1.11 7.37 -1.48
N LEU A 199 0.71 6.68 -2.54
CA LEU A 199 -0.59 6.04 -2.65
C LEU A 199 -0.43 4.52 -2.49
N SER A 200 -0.95 3.96 -1.39
CA SER A 200 -0.86 2.53 -1.10
C SER A 200 -1.59 1.66 -2.13
N SER A 201 -1.11 0.42 -2.26
CA SER A 201 -1.61 -0.55 -3.24
C SER A 201 -3.10 -0.89 -3.09
N SER A 202 -3.61 -0.88 -1.85
CA SER A 202 -4.99 -1.24 -1.50
C SER A 202 -5.98 -0.09 -1.59
N ILE A 203 -5.54 1.11 -2.00
CA ILE A 203 -6.46 2.24 -2.18
C ILE A 203 -7.38 1.99 -3.37
N VAL A 204 -8.67 1.97 -3.07
CA VAL A 204 -9.76 1.98 -4.06
C VAL A 204 -10.06 3.42 -4.50
N ASN A 205 -10.82 3.59 -5.59
CA ASN A 205 -11.28 4.90 -6.08
C ASN A 205 -10.15 5.90 -6.37
N LYS A 206 -9.03 5.44 -6.94
CA LYS A 206 -7.86 6.29 -7.27
C LYS A 206 -8.20 7.51 -8.12
N GLU A 207 -9.20 7.40 -9.00
CA GLU A 207 -9.76 8.51 -9.77
C GLU A 207 -10.18 9.69 -8.87
N ASN A 208 -10.96 9.40 -7.82
CA ASN A 208 -11.45 10.43 -6.90
C ASN A 208 -10.33 11.00 -6.04
N VAL A 209 -9.33 10.18 -5.69
CA VAL A 209 -8.13 10.63 -4.98
C VAL A 209 -7.33 11.61 -5.87
N TYR A 210 -7.09 11.28 -7.13
CA TYR A 210 -6.40 12.17 -8.08
C TYR A 210 -7.18 13.46 -8.35
N ALA A 211 -8.51 13.38 -8.46
CA ALA A 211 -9.36 14.56 -8.54
C ALA A 211 -9.23 15.45 -7.28
N ALA A 212 -9.24 14.86 -6.07
CA ALA A 212 -9.05 15.60 -4.83
C ALA A 212 -7.68 16.29 -4.75
N ILE A 213 -6.62 15.63 -5.23
CA ILE A 213 -5.26 16.18 -5.33
C ILE A 213 -5.26 17.42 -6.24
N LEU A 214 -5.77 17.29 -7.47
CA LEU A 214 -5.84 18.40 -8.41
C LEU A 214 -6.67 19.58 -7.89
N ASN A 215 -7.74 19.30 -7.16
CA ASN A 215 -8.66 20.32 -6.66
C ASN A 215 -8.15 21.05 -5.40
N SER A 216 -7.07 20.58 -4.76
CA SER A 216 -6.63 21.12 -3.46
C SER A 216 -5.13 21.39 -3.33
N ALA A 217 -4.29 20.77 -4.15
CA ALA A 217 -2.85 21.05 -4.16
C ALA A 217 -2.59 22.45 -4.74
N ILE A 218 -2.05 23.35 -3.91
CA ILE A 218 -1.72 24.74 -4.31
C ILE A 218 -0.34 24.87 -4.96
N ASP A 219 0.47 23.80 -4.90
CA ASP A 219 1.81 23.71 -5.45
C ASP A 219 1.92 22.47 -6.34
N ILE A 220 3.01 22.35 -7.09
CA ILE A 220 3.32 21.12 -7.85
C ILE A 220 3.51 19.96 -6.86
N VAL A 221 2.80 18.86 -7.09
CA VAL A 221 2.86 17.67 -6.24
C VAL A 221 3.25 16.44 -7.05
N ASN A 222 4.19 15.66 -6.52
CA ASN A 222 4.52 14.36 -7.07
C ASN A 222 3.67 13.29 -6.37
N VAL A 223 3.20 12.31 -7.14
CA VAL A 223 2.46 11.15 -6.59
C VAL A 223 3.18 9.89 -6.99
N ILE A 224 3.56 9.07 -6.02
CA ILE A 224 4.03 7.71 -6.28
C ILE A 224 2.88 6.75 -5.97
N GLU A 225 2.34 6.17 -7.03
CA GLU A 225 1.33 5.13 -6.96
C GLU A 225 1.97 3.75 -6.91
N ARG A 226 1.52 2.93 -5.96
CA ARG A 226 1.84 1.50 -5.91
C ARG A 226 0.74 0.70 -6.59
N ILE A 227 1.12 -0.10 -7.58
CA ILE A 227 0.21 -0.98 -8.31
C ILE A 227 0.56 -2.42 -7.95
N PRO A 228 -0.26 -3.12 -7.16
CA PRO A 228 0.04 -4.47 -6.72
C PRO A 228 -0.02 -5.47 -7.88
N HIS A 229 0.81 -6.51 -7.82
CA HIS A 229 0.70 -7.66 -8.72
C HIS A 229 -0.29 -8.72 -8.24
N PHE A 230 -0.82 -8.56 -7.03
CA PHE A 230 -1.62 -9.56 -6.33
C PHE A 230 -3.06 -9.11 -6.03
N LEU A 231 -3.44 -7.88 -6.39
CA LEU A 231 -4.85 -7.45 -6.42
C LEU A 231 -5.27 -7.27 -7.88
N TYR A 232 -6.36 -7.93 -8.27
CA TYR A 232 -6.68 -8.16 -9.68
C TYR A 232 -7.87 -7.36 -10.19
N HIS A 233 -8.79 -7.01 -9.29
CA HIS A 233 -9.99 -6.26 -9.58
C HIS A 233 -9.65 -4.87 -10.14
N SER A 234 -10.47 -4.39 -11.07
CA SER A 234 -10.27 -3.14 -11.80
C SER A 234 -10.06 -1.93 -10.88
N GLN A 235 -10.76 -1.90 -9.74
CA GLN A 235 -10.69 -0.83 -8.74
C GLN A 235 -9.29 -0.59 -8.12
N PHE A 236 -8.38 -1.57 -8.17
CA PHE A 236 -7.01 -1.45 -7.66
C PHE A 236 -6.00 -1.09 -8.76
N ARG A 237 -6.42 -1.11 -10.03
CA ARG A 237 -5.58 -0.73 -11.16
C ARG A 237 -5.40 0.79 -11.20
N GLY A 238 -4.34 1.24 -11.88
CA GLY A 238 -4.10 2.67 -12.06
C GLY A 238 -5.21 3.35 -12.85
N SER A 239 -5.38 4.65 -12.61
CA SER A 239 -6.31 5.47 -13.39
C SER A 239 -5.77 5.68 -14.81
N THR A 240 -6.62 5.44 -15.80
CA THR A 240 -6.35 5.80 -17.20
C THR A 240 -6.55 7.29 -17.45
N SER A 241 -7.43 7.95 -16.69
CA SER A 241 -7.80 9.36 -16.87
C SER A 241 -6.66 10.34 -16.55
N PHE A 242 -5.65 9.87 -15.81
CA PHE A 242 -4.52 10.69 -15.35
C PHE A 242 -3.17 10.24 -15.93
N GLU A 243 -3.17 9.38 -16.96
CA GLU A 243 -1.92 8.87 -17.59
C GLU A 243 -1.08 9.97 -18.23
N HIS A 244 -1.67 11.09 -18.66
CA HIS A 244 -0.92 12.22 -19.21
C HIS A 244 -0.05 12.95 -18.17
N TYR A 245 -0.28 12.72 -16.86
CA TYR A 245 0.59 13.21 -15.78
C TYR A 245 1.72 12.23 -15.42
N LEU A 246 1.76 11.03 -16.01
CA LEU A 246 2.76 10.00 -15.71
C LEU A 246 4.14 10.43 -16.22
N LEU A 247 5.14 10.41 -15.34
CA LEU A 247 6.52 10.77 -15.66
C LEU A 247 7.45 9.56 -15.75
N ALA A 248 7.27 8.59 -14.85
CA ALA A 248 8.17 7.43 -14.77
C ALA A 248 7.47 6.22 -14.18
N THR A 249 8.00 5.04 -14.51
CA THR A 249 7.59 3.77 -13.92
C THR A 249 8.82 3.00 -13.43
N LYS A 250 8.62 2.18 -12.40
CA LYS A 250 9.64 1.23 -11.93
C LYS A 250 8.98 -0.09 -11.60
N GLU A 251 9.47 -1.16 -12.22
CA GLU A 251 8.98 -2.51 -11.95
C GLU A 251 9.61 -3.07 -10.68
N ARG A 252 8.80 -3.73 -9.84
CA ARG A 252 9.27 -4.59 -8.75
C ARG A 252 8.58 -5.94 -8.82
N ASN A 253 9.05 -6.89 -8.02
CA ASN A 253 8.51 -8.25 -8.03
C ASN A 253 7.04 -8.30 -7.60
N ASP A 254 6.69 -7.55 -6.55
CA ASP A 254 5.40 -7.58 -5.87
C ASP A 254 4.44 -6.46 -6.28
N MET A 255 4.98 -5.35 -6.80
CA MET A 255 4.22 -4.21 -7.27
C MET A 255 5.00 -3.42 -8.33
N ASN A 256 4.32 -2.58 -9.10
CA ASN A 256 4.94 -1.54 -9.89
C ASN A 256 4.77 -0.18 -9.21
N LEU A 257 5.76 0.69 -9.38
CA LEU A 257 5.69 2.08 -8.97
C LEU A 257 5.42 2.95 -10.20
N ARG A 258 4.53 3.92 -10.06
CA ARG A 258 4.26 4.95 -11.06
C ARG A 258 4.41 6.32 -10.44
N LEU A 259 5.27 7.15 -11.00
CA LEU A 259 5.44 8.54 -10.62
C LEU A 259 4.60 9.43 -11.52
N TYR A 260 3.68 10.17 -10.94
CA TYR A 260 2.93 11.24 -11.58
C TYR A 260 3.38 12.59 -11.05
N ARG A 261 3.21 13.65 -11.85
CA ARG A 261 3.40 15.03 -11.42
C ARG A 261 2.21 15.87 -11.79
N PHE A 262 1.49 16.34 -10.77
CA PHE A 262 0.32 17.19 -10.95
C PHE A 262 0.72 18.66 -10.80
N PRO A 263 0.17 19.56 -11.63
CA PRO A 263 0.41 20.99 -11.52
C PRO A 263 -0.27 21.56 -10.27
N ALA A 264 0.13 22.78 -9.89
CA ALA A 264 -0.61 23.57 -8.92
C ALA A 264 -2.06 23.84 -9.40
N LEU A 265 -2.98 23.99 -8.46
CA LEU A 265 -4.37 24.35 -8.73
C LEU A 265 -4.45 25.64 -9.57
N ASN A 266 -4.94 25.52 -10.80
CA ASN A 266 -5.09 26.64 -11.74
C ASN A 266 -6.53 27.19 -11.78
N GLY A 267 -7.37 26.86 -10.80
CA GLY A 267 -8.78 27.31 -10.74
C GLY A 267 -9.75 26.51 -11.61
N GLU A 268 -9.30 25.47 -12.31
CA GLU A 268 -10.16 24.48 -12.98
C GLU A 268 -10.61 23.41 -11.97
N GLN A 269 -11.93 23.18 -11.87
CA GLN A 269 -12.47 22.08 -11.09
C GLN A 269 -12.49 20.80 -11.93
N HIS A 270 -11.78 19.77 -11.48
CA HIS A 270 -11.89 18.43 -12.05
C HIS A 270 -12.98 17.66 -11.29
N GLY A 271 -13.94 17.08 -12.02
CA GLY A 271 -15.23 16.59 -11.50
C GLY A 271 -15.13 15.61 -10.33
N LYS A 272 -16.19 15.58 -9.51
CA LYS A 272 -16.46 14.55 -8.48
C LYS A 272 -17.22 13.38 -9.06
#